data_AF-A0A1V2L7Z4-F1
#
_entry.id   AF-A0A1V2L7Z4-F1
#
_cell.length_a   1.000
_cell.length_b   1.000
_cell.length_c   1.000
_cell.angle_alpha   90.00
_cell.angle_beta   90.00
_cell.angle_gamma   90.00
#
_symmetry.space_group_name_H-M   'P 1'
#
loop_
_entity.id
_entity.type
_entity.pdbx_description
1 polymer ?
#
loop_
_entity_poly.entity_id
_entity_poly.type
_entity_poly.pdbx_seq_one_letter_code
_entity_poly.pdbx_strand_id
1 'polypeptide(L)'
;MVRPRLIILVRHGESEGNCDKSVNQYIPNQKICLTQRGHRQAKEAGDKLKSLLKEDDSVLFYTSPYKRTRQTLEGLIDGIKDCGVSYKVHEEPRMREQDFGNFQSSAEEMEKIWQERAHYGHFFYRIPFGESAADVYDRCAGFNETLFRQFHSDKFPSVLVLVTHGIWARVFLMKWYRWTYEEFESLKNVPHCQLIMMEKDPETQKYNLRTKLHKWDEDNEESETNYRAEIKSEARKFFVGGNFKLNGSKTSIKEIVERLNTSSLDPNTEVVISPPSTYLDYTVSLVKTPQVEVCAQNAYTKGSGAFTGEISVDQIKDVGATWVLLGHSERRTLFNESDEFVAEKVKLALESGLKVILAIGETLEERKTGVTDKVNERQLSAVIKLVKDWSNIVIAYEPVWAIGTGLAATPEDAQETHKNIRTFLKKELGDEVAEATRILYGGSANGKNAPSFKDKPDVDGFLVGGASLKPEFVDIINSRQ
;
A
#
# COMPACT_ATOMS: atom_id res chain seq x y z
N MET A 1 36.64 25.44 -3.33
CA MET A 1 35.44 25.57 -2.47
C MET A 1 35.14 24.20 -1.87
N VAL A 2 35.18 24.08 -0.54
CA VAL A 2 34.84 22.86 0.19
C VAL A 2 33.32 22.73 0.22
N ARG A 3 32.75 22.32 -0.91
CA ARG A 3 31.33 21.97 -1.02
C ARG A 3 31.17 20.47 -0.73
N PRO A 4 30.05 20.04 -0.11
CA PRO A 4 29.84 18.64 0.21
C PRO A 4 29.91 17.78 -1.05
N ARG A 5 30.49 16.58 -0.95
CA ARG A 5 30.50 15.63 -2.07
C ARG A 5 29.09 15.16 -2.43
N LEU A 6 28.19 15.15 -1.45
CA LEU A 6 26.84 14.61 -1.58
C LEU A 6 25.85 15.46 -0.80
N ILE A 7 24.76 15.85 -1.45
CA ILE A 7 23.59 16.47 -0.81
C ILE A 7 22.43 15.49 -0.99
N ILE A 8 21.72 15.19 0.09
CA ILE A 8 20.60 14.24 0.10
C ILE A 8 19.38 14.97 0.65
N LEU A 9 18.28 14.99 -0.11
CA LEU A 9 16.99 15.41 0.42
C LEU A 9 16.18 14.17 0.82
N VAL A 10 15.49 14.24 1.95
CA VAL A 10 14.67 13.15 2.46
C VAL A 10 13.29 13.70 2.83
N ARG A 11 12.24 13.24 2.16
CA ARG A 11 10.86 13.51 2.61
C ARG A 11 10.61 12.72 3.89
N HIS A 12 9.92 13.31 4.85
CA HIS A 12 9.47 12.61 6.05
C HIS A 12 8.75 11.29 5.74
N GLY A 13 8.85 10.33 6.67
CA GLY A 13 8.11 9.07 6.62
C GLY A 13 6.60 9.29 6.65
N GLU A 14 5.84 8.23 6.39
CA GLU A 14 4.37 8.26 6.47
C GLU A 14 3.91 8.82 7.84
N SER A 15 3.05 9.84 7.80
CA SER A 15 2.52 10.50 9.00
C SER A 15 1.03 10.24 9.17
N GLU A 16 0.53 10.41 10.39
CA GLU A 16 -0.91 10.26 10.70
C GLU A 16 -1.77 11.11 9.76
N GLY A 17 -1.33 12.34 9.44
CA GLY A 17 -2.00 13.23 8.51
C GLY A 17 -1.91 12.83 7.03
N ASN A 18 -1.07 11.85 6.68
CA ASN A 18 -1.06 11.24 5.34
C ASN A 18 -2.13 10.14 5.24
N CYS A 19 -2.33 9.37 6.31
CA CYS A 19 -3.34 8.31 6.36
C CYS A 19 -4.75 8.86 6.63
N ASP A 20 -4.85 9.90 7.45
CA ASP A 20 -6.11 10.53 7.81
C ASP A 20 -5.98 12.05 7.76
N LYS A 21 -6.53 12.65 6.71
CA LYS A 21 -6.52 14.11 6.53
C LYS A 21 -7.30 14.84 7.63
N SER A 22 -8.28 14.18 8.28
CA SER A 22 -9.11 14.80 9.33
C SER A 22 -8.30 15.19 10.57
N VAL A 23 -7.14 14.56 10.77
CA VAL A 23 -6.20 14.89 11.85
C VAL A 23 -5.78 16.36 11.81
N ASN A 24 -5.70 16.97 10.62
CA ASN A 24 -5.36 18.38 10.43
C ASN A 24 -6.46 19.36 10.90
N GLN A 25 -7.65 18.87 11.28
CA GLN A 25 -8.74 19.68 11.82
C GLN A 25 -8.55 19.99 13.31
N TYR A 26 -7.86 19.11 14.04
CA TYR A 26 -7.74 19.21 15.50
C TYR A 26 -6.30 19.11 16.02
N ILE A 27 -5.36 18.61 15.21
CA ILE A 27 -3.93 18.60 15.53
C ILE A 27 -3.23 19.65 14.66
N PRO A 28 -2.52 20.63 15.27
CA PRO A 28 -1.68 21.55 14.50
C PRO A 28 -0.66 20.79 13.64
N ASN A 29 -0.53 21.16 12.37
CA ASN A 29 0.27 20.44 11.37
C ASN A 29 1.70 20.12 11.85
N GLN A 30 2.35 21.04 12.58
CA GLN A 30 3.69 20.86 13.12
C GLN A 30 3.80 19.77 14.20
N LYS A 31 2.68 19.36 14.81
CA LYS A 31 2.61 18.34 15.87
C LYS A 31 2.26 16.93 15.37
N ILE A 32 1.87 16.77 14.11
CA ILE A 32 1.49 15.49 13.52
C ILE A 32 2.67 14.51 13.55
N CYS A 33 2.43 13.29 14.02
CA CYS A 33 3.44 12.26 14.21
C CYS A 33 3.59 11.36 12.99
N LEU A 34 4.71 10.62 12.91
CA LEU A 34 4.84 9.45 12.05
C LEU A 34 3.94 8.31 12.51
N THR A 35 3.46 7.52 11.56
CA THR A 35 2.84 6.21 11.83
C THR A 35 3.93 5.19 12.19
N GLN A 36 3.53 3.99 12.66
CA GLN A 36 4.48 2.89 12.85
C GLN A 36 5.21 2.52 11.54
N ARG A 37 4.51 2.61 10.39
CA ARG A 37 5.13 2.43 9.08
C ARG A 37 6.10 3.55 8.75
N GLY A 38 5.77 4.81 9.05
CA GLY A 38 6.68 5.94 8.90
C GLY A 38 7.97 5.80 9.70
N HIS A 39 7.89 5.29 10.93
CA HIS A 39 9.08 4.98 11.74
C HIS A 39 9.95 3.88 11.12
N ARG A 40 9.34 2.82 10.56
CA ARG A 40 10.08 1.77 9.82
C ARG A 40 10.76 2.33 8.57
N GLN A 41 10.04 3.12 7.76
CA GLN A 41 10.59 3.78 6.58
C GLN A 41 11.80 4.68 6.91
N ALA A 42 11.73 5.43 8.01
CA ALA A 42 12.81 6.28 8.46
C ALA A 42 14.07 5.48 8.84
N LYS A 43 13.88 4.33 9.51
CA LYS A 43 14.99 3.43 9.86
C LYS A 43 15.64 2.80 8.63
N GLU A 44 14.83 2.28 7.70
CA GLU A 44 15.30 1.72 6.44
C GLU A 44 16.06 2.76 5.60
N ALA A 45 15.60 4.01 5.60
CA ALA A 45 16.33 5.10 4.95
C ALA A 45 17.66 5.42 5.65
N GLY A 46 17.74 5.24 6.97
CA GLY A 46 18.99 5.33 7.73
C GLY A 46 19.97 4.24 7.33
N ASP A 47 19.51 3.01 7.19
CA ASP A 47 20.34 1.88 6.71
C ASP A 47 20.84 2.11 5.28
N LYS A 48 19.98 2.66 4.40
CA LYS A 48 20.37 3.07 3.05
C LYS A 48 21.40 4.20 3.10
N LEU A 49 21.19 5.22 3.94
CA LEU A 49 22.14 6.32 4.13
C LEU A 49 23.50 5.79 4.56
N LYS A 50 23.54 4.86 5.52
CA LYS A 50 24.76 4.19 5.97
C LYS A 50 25.56 3.59 4.81
N SER A 51 24.91 2.93 3.85
CA SER A 51 25.59 2.37 2.68
C SER A 51 26.22 3.40 1.74
N LEU A 52 25.80 4.67 1.82
CA LEU A 52 26.30 5.77 0.98
C LEU A 52 27.44 6.56 1.63
N LEU A 53 27.67 6.38 2.93
CA LEU A 53 28.70 7.07 3.70
C LEU A 53 30.04 6.33 3.61
N LYS A 54 31.13 7.11 3.59
CA LYS A 54 32.52 6.65 3.67
C LYS A 54 33.02 6.85 5.11
N GLU A 55 34.08 6.13 5.49
CA GLU A 55 34.65 6.19 6.84
C GLU A 55 35.17 7.60 7.21
N ASP A 56 35.64 8.36 6.23
CA ASP A 56 36.16 9.72 6.39
C ASP A 56 35.10 10.82 6.27
N ASP A 57 33.82 10.44 6.07
CA ASP A 57 32.76 11.42 5.95
C ASP A 57 32.43 12.12 7.27
N SER A 58 31.84 13.30 7.13
CA SER A 58 31.12 13.99 8.20
C SER A 58 29.77 14.44 7.66
N VAL A 59 28.72 14.33 8.48
CA VAL A 59 27.34 14.59 8.05
C VAL A 59 26.79 15.85 8.70
N LEU A 60 26.22 16.74 7.91
CA LEU A 60 25.39 17.84 8.39
C LEU A 60 23.92 17.53 8.10
N PHE A 61 23.12 17.36 9.14
CA PHE A 61 21.68 17.28 9.02
C PHE A 61 21.06 18.66 9.18
N TYR A 62 20.22 19.05 8.24
CA TYR A 62 19.18 20.04 8.46
C TYR A 62 17.83 19.35 8.54
N THR A 63 17.02 19.70 9.51
CA THR A 63 15.65 19.19 9.62
C THR A 63 14.65 20.32 9.77
N SER A 64 13.48 20.13 9.19
CA SER A 64 12.30 20.94 9.46
C SER A 64 11.86 20.79 10.93
N PRO A 65 11.33 21.83 11.59
CA PRO A 65 10.93 21.77 13.00
C PRO A 65 9.69 20.89 13.28
N TYR A 66 9.07 20.32 12.24
CA TYR A 66 7.85 19.54 12.40
C TYR A 66 8.14 18.17 13.04
N LYS A 67 7.20 17.67 13.84
CA LYS A 67 7.42 16.44 14.61
C LYS A 67 7.75 15.24 13.72
N ARG A 68 7.03 15.05 12.61
CA ARG A 68 7.29 13.99 11.63
C ARG A 68 8.68 14.03 10.99
N THR A 69 9.25 15.22 10.72
CA THR A 69 10.61 15.35 10.17
C THR A 69 11.67 15.11 11.24
N ARG A 70 11.43 15.52 12.49
CA ARG A 70 12.29 15.16 13.63
C ARG A 70 12.33 13.65 13.86
N GLN A 71 11.16 12.99 13.89
CA GLN A 71 11.07 11.54 14.03
C GLN A 71 11.70 10.80 12.84
N THR A 72 11.61 11.36 11.62
CA THR A 72 12.32 10.79 10.46
C THR A 72 13.83 10.91 10.64
N LEU A 73 14.32 12.07 11.09
CA LEU A 73 15.73 12.29 11.39
C LEU A 73 16.26 11.32 12.46
N GLU A 74 15.48 11.05 13.52
CA GLU A 74 15.83 10.07 14.55
C GLU A 74 16.08 8.68 13.92
N GLY A 75 15.22 8.22 13.01
CA GLY A 75 15.41 6.97 12.28
C GLY A 75 16.65 6.96 11.40
N LEU A 76 16.96 8.08 10.72
CA LEU A 76 18.18 8.21 9.92
C LEU A 76 19.44 8.13 10.78
N ILE A 77 19.45 8.83 11.93
CA ILE A 77 20.57 8.83 12.87
C ILE A 77 20.77 7.43 13.47
N ASP A 78 19.69 6.74 13.84
CA ASP A 78 19.76 5.37 14.36
C ASP A 78 20.43 4.42 13.37
N GLY A 79 20.17 4.57 12.07
CA GLY A 79 20.79 3.75 11.03
C GLY A 79 22.29 3.98 10.83
N ILE A 80 22.80 5.20 11.10
CA ILE A 80 24.22 5.54 10.90
C ILE A 80 25.06 5.56 12.19
N LYS A 81 24.45 5.35 13.37
CA LYS A 81 25.15 5.46 14.66
C LYS A 81 26.36 4.53 14.78
N ASP A 82 26.28 3.36 14.17
CA ASP A 82 27.33 2.32 14.23
C ASP A 82 28.43 2.53 13.17
N CYS A 83 28.36 3.58 12.35
CA CYS A 83 29.35 3.87 11.30
C CYS A 83 30.58 4.61 11.80
N GLY A 84 30.56 5.16 13.03
CA GLY A 84 31.64 6.01 13.54
C GLY A 84 31.77 7.39 12.86
N VAL A 85 30.84 7.73 11.95
CA VAL A 85 30.82 9.00 11.23
C VAL A 85 30.34 10.12 12.15
N SER A 86 31.09 11.23 12.18
CA SER A 86 30.69 12.41 12.95
C SER A 86 29.52 13.12 12.27
N TYR A 87 28.54 13.58 13.07
CA TYR A 87 27.41 14.33 12.54
C TYR A 87 27.03 15.54 13.38
N LYS A 88 26.38 16.51 12.74
CA LYS A 88 25.77 17.70 13.38
C LYS A 88 24.33 17.83 12.92
N VAL A 89 23.46 18.34 13.79
CA VAL A 89 22.05 18.58 13.48
C VAL A 89 21.74 20.05 13.66
N HIS A 90 21.11 20.65 12.64
CA HIS A 90 20.51 21.96 12.70
C HIS A 90 19.03 21.88 12.38
N GLU A 91 18.24 22.61 13.13
CA GLU A 91 16.83 22.80 12.81
C GLU A 91 16.65 24.09 12.04
N GLU A 92 15.88 24.05 10.95
CA GLU A 92 15.68 25.18 10.05
C GLU A 92 14.18 25.45 9.84
N PRO A 93 13.63 26.51 10.46
CA PRO A 93 12.22 26.88 10.31
C PRO A 93 11.80 27.20 8.86
N ARG A 94 12.73 27.62 8.00
CA ARG A 94 12.46 27.85 6.56
C ARG A 94 12.23 26.55 5.79
N MET A 95 12.56 25.39 6.36
CA MET A 95 12.31 24.05 5.80
C MET A 95 10.95 23.45 6.19
N ARG A 96 10.06 24.23 6.82
CA ARG A 96 8.67 23.80 7.05
C ARG A 96 7.90 23.64 5.74
N GLU A 97 6.93 22.72 5.76
CA GLU A 97 6.03 22.46 4.63
C GLU A 97 5.24 23.71 4.23
N GLN A 98 4.69 23.71 3.01
CA GLN A 98 3.65 24.65 2.60
C GLN A 98 2.58 24.78 3.69
N ASP A 99 2.28 26.00 4.09
CA ASP A 99 1.19 26.26 5.02
C ASP A 99 -0.17 26.06 4.34
N PHE A 100 -1.06 25.31 5.00
CA PHE A 100 -2.42 25.02 4.54
C PHE A 100 -3.47 25.83 5.31
N GLY A 101 -3.05 26.80 6.14
CA GLY A 101 -3.91 27.55 7.06
C GLY A 101 -3.91 26.97 8.48
N ASN A 102 -4.48 27.71 9.44
CA ASN A 102 -4.40 27.39 10.87
C ASN A 102 -5.03 26.03 11.23
N PHE A 103 -6.25 25.78 10.74
CA PHE A 103 -6.95 24.49 10.82
C PHE A 103 -7.64 24.25 9.48
N GLN A 104 -7.52 23.03 8.96
CA GLN A 104 -8.27 22.64 7.76
C GLN A 104 -9.74 22.51 8.13
N SER A 105 -10.62 23.10 7.34
CA SER A 105 -12.06 23.09 7.58
C SER A 105 -12.69 21.73 7.18
N SER A 106 -14.03 21.66 7.09
CA SER A 106 -14.74 20.42 6.76
C SER A 106 -14.19 19.74 5.50
N ALA A 107 -14.31 18.41 5.43
CA ALA A 107 -13.80 17.62 4.30
C ALA A 107 -14.31 18.12 2.93
N GLU A 108 -15.54 18.65 2.87
CA GLU A 108 -16.14 19.21 1.65
C GLU A 108 -15.47 20.50 1.17
N GLU A 109 -15.03 21.37 2.09
CA GLU A 109 -14.36 22.63 1.74
C GLU A 109 -12.91 22.37 1.31
N MET A 110 -12.24 21.43 1.98
CA MET A 110 -10.93 20.97 1.55
C MET A 110 -10.98 20.32 0.17
N GLU A 111 -11.99 19.49 -0.13
CA GLU A 111 -12.16 18.88 -1.45
C GLU A 111 -12.32 19.92 -2.57
N LYS A 112 -13.10 20.98 -2.33
CA LYS A 112 -13.21 22.11 -3.27
C LYS A 112 -11.86 22.78 -3.51
N ILE A 113 -11.11 23.04 -2.44
CA ILE A 113 -9.76 23.63 -2.53
C ILE A 113 -8.82 22.73 -3.34
N TRP A 114 -8.89 21.40 -3.16
CA TRP A 114 -8.06 20.45 -3.93
C TRP A 114 -8.42 20.45 -5.42
N GLN A 115 -9.70 20.50 -5.76
CA GLN A 115 -10.17 20.56 -7.16
C GLN A 115 -9.78 21.89 -7.82
N GLU A 116 -9.99 23.01 -7.13
CA GLU A 116 -9.56 24.32 -7.60
C GLU A 116 -8.04 24.37 -7.81
N ARG A 117 -7.28 23.83 -6.85
CA ARG A 117 -5.82 23.76 -6.94
C ARG A 117 -5.36 22.92 -8.14
N ALA A 118 -5.99 21.77 -8.38
CA ALA A 118 -5.66 20.92 -9.52
C ALA A 118 -5.98 21.60 -10.86
N HIS A 119 -7.04 22.40 -10.92
CA HIS A 119 -7.42 23.14 -12.13
C HIS A 119 -6.55 24.40 -12.36
N TYR A 120 -6.17 25.09 -11.29
CA TYR A 120 -5.39 26.34 -11.36
C TYR A 120 -3.89 26.12 -11.56
N GLY A 121 -3.36 24.99 -11.08
CA GLY A 121 -1.93 24.67 -11.06
C GLY A 121 -1.33 24.77 -9.65
N HIS A 122 -0.49 23.81 -9.29
CA HIS A 122 -0.03 23.63 -7.91
C HIS A 122 0.97 24.68 -7.42
N PHE A 123 1.68 25.34 -8.33
CA PHE A 123 2.79 26.26 -8.03
C PHE A 123 2.30 27.63 -7.60
N PHE A 124 1.40 28.23 -8.38
CA PHE A 124 0.87 29.58 -8.14
C PHE A 124 -0.41 29.60 -7.30
N TYR A 125 -1.14 28.48 -7.18
CA TYR A 125 -2.34 28.45 -6.36
C TYR A 125 -2.02 28.72 -4.89
N ARG A 126 -2.62 29.79 -4.34
CA ARG A 126 -2.51 30.13 -2.93
C ARG A 126 -3.72 29.59 -2.19
N ILE A 127 -3.45 28.74 -1.21
CA ILE A 127 -4.48 28.15 -0.35
C ILE A 127 -5.06 29.26 0.55
N PRO A 128 -6.38 29.30 0.78
CA PRO A 128 -6.98 30.28 1.70
C PRO A 128 -6.29 30.28 3.06
N PHE A 129 -5.84 31.46 3.51
CA PHE A 129 -5.08 31.66 4.75
C PHE A 129 -3.75 30.87 4.86
N GLY A 130 -3.28 30.28 3.76
CA GLY A 130 -2.04 29.51 3.66
C GLY A 130 -1.03 30.10 2.68
N GLU A 131 -0.12 29.23 2.22
CA GLU A 131 0.96 29.56 1.28
C GLU A 131 0.67 28.93 -0.10
N SER A 132 1.24 29.53 -1.15
CA SER A 132 1.44 28.91 -2.47
C SER A 132 2.82 28.24 -2.53
N ALA A 133 3.10 27.40 -3.54
CA ALA A 133 4.46 26.88 -3.71
C ALA A 133 5.46 27.98 -4.11
N ALA A 134 4.99 29.05 -4.74
CA ALA A 134 5.78 30.26 -5.00
C ALA A 134 6.23 30.95 -3.68
N ASP A 135 5.39 30.99 -2.65
CA ASP A 135 5.82 31.49 -1.33
C ASP A 135 6.89 30.58 -0.71
N VAL A 136 6.75 29.26 -0.89
CA VAL A 136 7.78 28.29 -0.47
C VAL A 136 9.08 28.52 -1.24
N TYR A 137 9.02 28.89 -2.53
CA TYR A 137 10.18 29.18 -3.36
C TYR A 137 11.02 30.33 -2.81
N ASP A 138 10.39 31.40 -2.33
CA ASP A 138 11.09 32.53 -1.71
C ASP A 138 11.77 32.13 -0.39
N ARG A 139 11.10 31.29 0.43
CA ARG A 139 11.73 30.73 1.65
C ARG A 139 12.92 29.84 1.32
N CYS A 140 12.80 28.98 0.31
CA CYS A 140 13.89 28.16 -0.21
C CYS A 140 15.05 29.01 -0.73
N ALA A 141 14.78 30.13 -1.39
CA ALA A 141 15.82 31.03 -1.90
C ALA A 141 16.67 31.59 -0.75
N GLY A 142 16.05 32.12 0.30
CA GLY A 142 16.79 32.63 1.47
C GLY A 142 17.57 31.53 2.23
N PHE A 143 17.04 30.31 2.27
CA PHE A 143 17.79 29.16 2.79
C PHE A 143 19.02 28.85 1.92
N ASN A 144 18.86 28.78 0.60
CA ASN A 144 19.94 28.50 -0.34
C ASN A 144 21.08 29.52 -0.22
N GLU A 145 20.78 30.81 -0.08
CA GLU A 145 21.81 31.85 0.15
C GLU A 145 22.62 31.59 1.42
N THR A 146 21.94 31.20 2.50
CA THR A 146 22.59 30.83 3.76
C THR A 146 23.49 29.61 3.58
N LEU A 147 22.98 28.60 2.88
CA LEU A 147 23.68 27.35 2.60
C LEU A 147 24.92 27.58 1.72
N PHE A 148 24.79 28.36 0.63
CA PHE A 148 25.91 28.70 -0.24
C PHE A 148 27.00 29.49 0.48
N ARG A 149 26.63 30.39 1.41
CA ARG A 149 27.62 31.07 2.27
C ARG A 149 28.37 30.09 3.16
N GLN A 150 27.71 29.06 3.70
CA GLN A 150 28.35 28.04 4.53
C GLN A 150 29.32 27.14 3.74
N PHE A 151 29.07 26.88 2.45
CA PHE A 151 29.99 26.13 1.58
C PHE A 151 31.35 26.80 1.35
N HIS A 152 31.51 28.07 1.74
CA HIS A 152 32.79 28.76 1.72
C HIS A 152 33.65 28.47 2.96
N SER A 153 33.10 27.79 3.97
CA SER A 153 33.85 27.37 5.15
C SER A 153 34.62 26.08 4.87
N ASP A 154 35.93 26.07 5.14
CA ASP A 154 36.77 24.86 5.01
C ASP A 154 36.39 23.74 5.99
N LYS A 155 35.50 24.03 6.96
CA LYS A 155 35.00 23.08 7.96
C LYS A 155 33.62 22.52 7.61
N PHE A 156 33.10 22.77 6.40
CA PHE A 156 31.79 22.28 6.02
C PHE A 156 31.81 20.75 5.85
N PRO A 157 30.84 20.00 6.43
CA PRO A 157 30.84 18.55 6.36
C PRO A 157 30.76 17.99 4.92
N SER A 158 31.30 16.80 4.71
CA SER A 158 31.39 16.20 3.37
C SER A 158 30.03 15.77 2.82
N VAL A 159 29.06 15.46 3.69
CA VAL A 159 27.69 15.05 3.30
C VAL A 159 26.68 15.98 3.97
N LEU A 160 25.73 16.47 3.19
CA LEU A 160 24.60 17.30 3.67
C LEU A 160 23.31 16.51 3.51
N VAL A 161 22.52 16.37 4.57
CA VAL A 161 21.22 15.70 4.54
C VAL A 161 20.13 16.70 4.96
N LEU A 162 19.13 16.89 4.11
CA LEU A 162 18.02 17.81 4.30
C LEU A 162 16.73 17.00 4.53
N VAL A 163 16.30 16.87 5.79
CA VAL A 163 15.06 16.16 6.17
C VAL A 163 13.90 17.14 6.15
N THR A 164 12.98 16.95 5.20
CA THR A 164 12.00 17.96 4.79
C THR A 164 10.69 17.32 4.33
N HIS A 165 9.88 18.08 3.59
CA HIS A 165 8.56 17.69 3.10
C HIS A 165 8.50 17.69 1.56
N GLY A 166 7.40 17.19 1.01
CA GLY A 166 7.32 16.87 -0.42
C GLY A 166 7.36 18.11 -1.33
N ILE A 167 6.59 19.15 -1.01
CA ILE A 167 6.59 20.38 -1.81
C ILE A 167 7.90 21.13 -1.63
N TRP A 168 8.37 21.27 -0.40
CA TRP A 168 9.64 21.93 -0.12
C TRP A 168 10.81 21.29 -0.87
N ALA A 169 10.92 19.96 -0.90
CA ALA A 169 11.98 19.25 -1.63
C ALA A 169 11.95 19.55 -3.14
N ARG A 170 10.76 19.50 -3.77
CA ARG A 170 10.61 19.81 -5.20
C ARG A 170 10.94 21.27 -5.50
N VAL A 171 10.51 22.20 -4.65
CA VAL A 171 10.81 23.63 -4.79
C VAL A 171 12.30 23.91 -4.60
N PHE A 172 12.96 23.24 -3.66
CA PHE A 172 14.41 23.34 -3.49
C PHE A 172 15.14 22.91 -4.75
N LEU A 173 14.76 21.78 -5.36
CA LEU A 173 15.35 21.27 -6.59
C LEU A 173 15.07 22.19 -7.78
N MET A 174 13.84 22.69 -7.91
CA MET A 174 13.47 23.70 -8.90
C MET A 174 14.38 24.92 -8.78
N LYS A 175 14.59 25.45 -7.57
CA LYS A 175 15.47 26.60 -7.34
C LYS A 175 16.93 26.27 -7.67
N TRP A 176 17.39 25.09 -7.29
CA TRP A 176 18.77 24.67 -7.45
C TRP A 176 19.15 24.47 -8.92
N TYR A 177 18.31 23.74 -9.66
CA TYR A 177 18.52 23.42 -11.07
C TYR A 177 17.95 24.46 -12.03
N ARG A 178 17.28 25.50 -11.49
CA ARG A 178 16.62 26.56 -12.25
C ARG A 178 15.56 26.02 -13.20
N TRP A 179 14.81 25.02 -12.75
CA TRP A 179 13.69 24.48 -13.52
C TRP A 179 12.59 25.52 -13.68
N THR A 180 11.87 25.44 -14.79
CA THR A 180 10.70 26.29 -15.02
C THR A 180 9.54 25.85 -14.11
N TYR A 181 8.51 26.68 -14.00
CA TYR A 181 7.35 26.28 -13.19
C TYR A 181 6.59 25.14 -13.88
N GLU A 182 6.57 25.05 -15.21
CA GLU A 182 5.99 23.93 -15.96
C GLU A 182 6.72 22.62 -15.65
N GLU A 183 8.05 22.65 -15.59
CA GLU A 183 8.83 21.50 -15.15
C GLU A 183 8.48 21.10 -13.72
N PHE A 184 8.27 22.07 -12.81
CA PHE A 184 7.81 21.77 -11.45
C PHE A 184 6.40 21.16 -11.41
N GLU A 185 5.45 21.70 -12.17
CA GLU A 185 4.08 21.19 -12.28
C GLU A 185 4.06 19.77 -12.82
N SER A 186 4.97 19.47 -13.77
CA SER A 186 5.11 18.13 -14.31
C SER A 186 5.58 17.12 -13.25
N LEU A 187 6.17 17.51 -12.12
CA LEU A 187 6.69 16.55 -11.14
C LEU A 187 5.59 15.97 -10.24
N LYS A 188 5.59 14.64 -10.09
CA LYS A 188 4.85 13.93 -9.04
C LYS A 188 5.47 14.20 -7.66
N ASN A 189 4.71 13.95 -6.60
CA ASN A 189 5.20 14.13 -5.23
C ASN A 189 6.28 13.09 -4.89
N VAL A 190 7.25 13.46 -4.05
CA VAL A 190 8.36 12.58 -3.65
C VAL A 190 7.84 11.49 -2.70
N PRO A 191 8.12 10.20 -2.91
CA PRO A 191 7.79 9.13 -1.97
C PRO A 191 8.35 9.33 -0.55
N HIS A 192 7.72 8.69 0.44
CA HIS A 192 8.14 8.75 1.84
C HIS A 192 9.54 8.18 2.04
N CYS A 193 10.40 8.90 2.78
CA CYS A 193 11.77 8.50 3.08
C CYS A 193 12.65 8.17 1.86
N GLN A 194 12.29 8.60 0.65
CA GLN A 194 13.15 8.48 -0.52
C GLN A 194 14.38 9.40 -0.37
N LEU A 195 15.58 8.86 -0.63
CA LEU A 195 16.82 9.62 -0.66
C LEU A 195 17.01 10.25 -2.06
N ILE A 196 16.75 11.55 -2.18
CA ILE A 196 17.05 12.30 -3.40
C ILE A 196 18.50 12.75 -3.36
N MET A 197 19.34 12.12 -4.18
CA MET A 197 20.78 12.30 -4.17
C MET A 197 21.22 13.30 -5.23
N MET A 198 21.93 14.33 -4.78
CA MET A 198 22.62 15.30 -5.60
C MET A 198 24.13 15.12 -5.36
N GLU A 199 24.80 14.52 -6.34
CA GLU A 199 26.22 14.18 -6.23
C GLU A 199 27.08 15.24 -6.91
N LYS A 200 28.13 15.67 -6.24
CA LYS A 200 29.08 16.64 -6.79
C LYS A 200 29.98 15.98 -7.81
N ASP A 201 29.96 16.50 -9.02
CA ASP A 201 30.87 16.13 -10.10
C ASP A 201 32.30 16.63 -9.78
N PRO A 202 33.31 15.73 -9.76
CA PRO A 202 34.70 16.11 -9.49
C PRO A 202 35.29 17.07 -10.53
N GLU A 203 34.88 16.96 -11.80
CA GLU A 203 35.44 17.74 -12.91
C GLU A 203 34.72 19.09 -13.03
N THR A 204 33.38 19.06 -13.11
CA THR A 204 32.60 20.29 -13.35
C THR A 204 32.29 21.07 -12.07
N GLN A 205 32.49 20.45 -10.90
CA GLN A 205 32.12 20.97 -9.59
C GLN A 205 30.61 21.32 -9.47
N LYS A 206 29.77 20.84 -10.39
CA LYS A 206 28.30 20.97 -10.35
C LYS A 206 27.70 19.76 -9.64
N TYR A 207 26.44 19.88 -9.21
CA TYR A 207 25.72 18.77 -8.59
C TYR A 207 24.82 18.10 -9.61
N ASN A 208 25.09 16.83 -9.92
CA ASN A 208 24.24 16.02 -10.79
C ASN A 208 23.16 15.34 -9.93
N LEU A 209 21.90 15.49 -10.34
CA LEU A 209 20.79 14.81 -9.69
C LEU A 209 20.83 13.33 -10.10
N ARG A 210 21.15 12.44 -9.16
CA ARG A 210 21.25 10.99 -9.41
C ARG A 210 19.90 10.30 -9.30
N THR A 211 19.04 10.79 -8.41
CA THR A 211 17.70 10.23 -8.22
C THR A 211 16.78 10.73 -9.31
N LYS A 212 16.22 9.83 -10.13
CA LYS A 212 15.18 10.19 -11.12
C LYS A 212 13.92 10.62 -10.37
N LEU A 213 13.42 11.82 -10.68
CA LEU A 213 12.12 12.26 -10.23
C LEU A 213 11.07 11.92 -11.29
N HIS A 214 9.89 11.54 -10.86
CA HIS A 214 8.82 11.14 -11.76
C HIS A 214 8.04 12.37 -12.23
N LYS A 215 7.80 12.45 -13.55
CA LYS A 215 6.89 13.44 -14.14
C LYS A 215 5.52 12.84 -14.46
N TRP A 216 4.52 13.69 -14.71
CA TRP A 216 3.19 13.32 -15.18
C TRP A 216 3.21 12.94 -16.68
N ASP A 217 4.07 13.56 -17.49
CA ASP A 217 4.08 13.40 -18.96
C ASP A 217 5.14 12.41 -19.51
N GLU A 218 6.05 11.88 -18.67
CA GLU A 218 7.10 10.93 -19.10
C GLU A 218 6.60 9.47 -19.23
N ASP A 219 5.31 9.29 -19.48
CA ASP A 219 4.71 8.03 -19.90
C ASP A 219 5.02 7.77 -21.39
N ASN A 220 6.30 7.50 -21.69
CA ASN A 220 6.75 6.90 -22.95
C ASN A 220 7.29 5.47 -22.68
N GLU A 221 6.85 4.54 -23.54
CA GLU A 221 6.75 3.07 -23.39
C GLU A 221 7.96 2.31 -22.79
N GLU A 222 9.19 2.83 -22.91
CA GLU A 222 10.39 2.19 -22.33
C GLU A 222 10.54 2.40 -20.82
N SER A 223 10.13 3.56 -20.31
CA SER A 223 10.09 3.86 -18.87
C SER A 223 8.97 3.09 -18.17
N GLU A 224 7.91 2.75 -18.91
CA GLU A 224 6.82 1.91 -18.42
C GLU A 224 7.31 0.52 -18.03
N THR A 225 8.33 -0.05 -18.67
CA THR A 225 8.78 -1.41 -18.36
C THR A 225 9.56 -1.47 -17.03
N ASN A 226 10.41 -0.47 -16.77
CA ASN A 226 11.20 -0.40 -15.52
C ASN A 226 10.43 0.25 -14.36
N TYR A 227 9.56 1.23 -14.64
CA TYR A 227 8.70 1.82 -13.62
C TYR A 227 7.48 0.95 -13.32
N ARG A 228 6.93 0.15 -14.26
CA ARG A 228 6.00 -0.94 -13.92
C ARG A 228 6.70 -2.06 -13.15
N ALA A 229 8.03 -2.20 -13.21
CA ALA A 229 8.77 -3.12 -12.35
C ALA A 229 8.95 -2.57 -10.92
N GLU A 230 9.14 -1.26 -10.74
CA GLU A 230 9.21 -0.62 -9.41
C GLU A 230 7.82 -0.31 -8.80
N ILE A 231 6.83 0.12 -9.58
CA ILE A 231 5.39 0.21 -9.20
C ILE A 231 4.72 -1.17 -9.14
N LYS A 232 5.31 -2.26 -9.67
CA LYS A 232 4.86 -3.61 -9.30
C LYS A 232 5.01 -3.88 -7.79
N SER A 233 5.67 -2.99 -7.04
CA SER A 233 5.65 -2.97 -5.58
C SER A 233 4.54 -2.08 -4.95
N GLU A 234 3.78 -1.33 -5.74
CA GLU A 234 2.57 -0.57 -5.33
C GLU A 234 1.27 -1.04 -6.05
N ALA A 235 1.37 -1.89 -7.08
CA ALA A 235 0.21 -2.58 -7.64
C ALA A 235 -0.36 -3.56 -6.60
N ARG A 236 -1.69 -3.69 -6.55
CA ARG A 236 -2.38 -4.72 -5.76
C ARG A 236 -1.73 -6.06 -6.07
N LYS A 237 -1.01 -6.60 -5.08
CA LYS A 237 -0.29 -7.87 -5.22
C LYS A 237 -1.29 -8.94 -5.67
N PHE A 238 -0.95 -9.67 -6.73
CA PHE A 238 -1.83 -10.71 -7.25
C PHE A 238 -2.09 -11.74 -6.17
N PHE A 239 -3.34 -12.15 -5.98
CA PHE A 239 -3.71 -13.03 -4.87
C PHE A 239 -4.43 -14.28 -5.40
N VAL A 240 -3.96 -15.46 -5.01
CA VAL A 240 -4.61 -16.73 -5.38
C VAL A 240 -4.96 -17.52 -4.13
N GLY A 241 -6.25 -17.54 -3.83
CA GLY A 241 -6.85 -18.36 -2.79
C GLY A 241 -7.21 -19.75 -3.33
N GLY A 242 -6.86 -20.82 -2.62
CA GLY A 242 -7.31 -22.18 -2.90
C GLY A 242 -8.31 -22.64 -1.83
N ASN A 243 -9.60 -22.67 -2.14
CA ASN A 243 -10.62 -23.18 -1.23
C ASN A 243 -10.84 -24.68 -1.46
N PHE A 244 -10.34 -25.53 -0.55
CA PHE A 244 -10.44 -26.98 -0.67
C PHE A 244 -11.88 -27.48 -0.43
N LYS A 245 -12.74 -26.63 0.16
CA LYS A 245 -14.07 -27.01 0.63
C LYS A 245 -13.99 -28.26 1.53
N LEU A 246 -15.00 -29.12 1.48
CA LEU A 246 -15.02 -30.38 2.22
C LEU A 246 -14.22 -31.49 1.50
N ASN A 247 -12.96 -31.23 1.13
CA ASN A 247 -12.08 -32.20 0.48
C ASN A 247 -10.71 -32.30 1.15
N GLY A 248 -10.14 -33.50 1.12
CA GLY A 248 -8.76 -33.75 1.52
C GLY A 248 -8.59 -34.87 2.55
N SER A 249 -7.42 -35.49 2.51
CA SER A 249 -6.86 -36.37 3.52
C SER A 249 -5.44 -35.89 3.85
N LYS A 250 -4.82 -36.38 4.94
CA LYS A 250 -3.41 -36.04 5.23
C LYS A 250 -2.48 -36.33 4.03
N THR A 251 -2.72 -37.41 3.30
CA THR A 251 -1.93 -37.77 2.11
C THR A 251 -2.14 -36.78 0.97
N SER A 252 -3.39 -36.53 0.57
CA SER A 252 -3.66 -35.64 -0.57
C SER A 252 -3.30 -34.18 -0.27
N ILE A 253 -3.50 -33.71 0.98
CA ILE A 253 -3.08 -32.37 1.41
C ILE A 253 -1.56 -32.26 1.37
N LYS A 254 -0.84 -33.28 1.84
CA LYS A 254 0.62 -33.33 1.75
C LYS A 254 1.09 -33.23 0.31
N GLU A 255 0.49 -33.98 -0.62
CA GLU A 255 0.82 -33.90 -2.04
C GLU A 255 0.58 -32.49 -2.63
N ILE A 256 -0.51 -31.82 -2.24
CA ILE A 256 -0.79 -30.43 -2.67
C ILE A 256 0.28 -29.48 -2.12
N VAL A 257 0.58 -29.54 -0.82
CA VAL A 257 1.54 -28.63 -0.17
C VAL A 257 2.97 -28.90 -0.64
N GLU A 258 3.38 -30.15 -0.83
CA GLU A 258 4.70 -30.51 -1.37
C GLU A 258 4.88 -30.01 -2.80
N ARG A 259 3.82 -30.08 -3.62
CA ARG A 259 3.82 -29.48 -4.96
C ARG A 259 4.05 -27.97 -4.88
N LEU A 260 3.33 -27.27 -4.01
CA LEU A 260 3.51 -25.81 -3.82
C LEU A 260 4.91 -25.46 -3.31
N ASN A 261 5.45 -26.25 -2.38
CA ASN A 261 6.81 -26.06 -1.84
C ASN A 261 7.92 -26.28 -2.88
N THR A 262 7.68 -27.13 -3.89
CA THR A 262 8.70 -27.52 -4.88
C THR A 262 8.54 -26.83 -6.23
N SER A 263 7.38 -26.23 -6.50
CA SER A 263 7.11 -25.51 -7.74
C SER A 263 7.72 -24.11 -7.73
N SER A 264 8.07 -23.60 -8.91
CA SER A 264 8.43 -22.19 -9.08
C SER A 264 7.16 -21.34 -9.12
N LEU A 265 6.85 -20.68 -8.00
CA LEU A 265 5.71 -19.76 -7.88
C LEU A 265 6.15 -18.32 -8.19
N ASP A 266 5.32 -17.56 -8.90
CA ASP A 266 5.58 -16.14 -9.17
C ASP A 266 5.85 -15.38 -7.83
N PRO A 267 7.00 -14.72 -7.67
CA PRO A 267 7.33 -13.97 -6.45
C PRO A 267 6.35 -12.83 -6.15
N ASN A 268 5.61 -12.36 -7.15
CA ASN A 268 4.63 -11.29 -7.03
C ASN A 268 3.21 -11.79 -6.72
N THR A 269 3.01 -13.10 -6.53
CA THR A 269 1.72 -13.68 -6.15
C THR A 269 1.71 -14.01 -4.65
N GLU A 270 0.68 -13.57 -3.94
CA GLU A 270 0.34 -14.06 -2.60
C GLU A 270 -0.58 -15.27 -2.74
N VAL A 271 -0.19 -16.40 -2.14
CA VAL A 271 -0.92 -17.66 -2.26
C VAL A 271 -1.49 -18.02 -0.90
N VAL A 272 -2.78 -18.35 -0.85
CA VAL A 272 -3.45 -18.70 0.40
C VAL A 272 -4.26 -19.98 0.21
N ILE A 273 -3.96 -21.04 0.96
CA ILE A 273 -4.71 -22.31 0.85
C ILE A 273 -5.62 -22.52 2.07
N SER A 274 -6.84 -22.98 1.80
CA SER A 274 -7.91 -23.10 2.81
C SER A 274 -8.35 -24.56 2.98
N PRO A 275 -7.65 -25.38 3.80
CA PRO A 275 -8.03 -26.76 4.06
C PRO A 275 -9.25 -26.85 5.01
N PRO A 276 -9.92 -28.02 5.11
CA PRO A 276 -10.85 -28.28 6.21
C PRO A 276 -10.19 -28.07 7.57
N SER A 277 -10.95 -27.58 8.56
CA SER A 277 -10.43 -27.22 9.89
C SER A 277 -9.64 -28.36 10.58
N THR A 278 -10.06 -29.61 10.38
CA THR A 278 -9.39 -30.83 10.87
C THR A 278 -7.92 -30.94 10.42
N TYR A 279 -7.53 -30.25 9.35
CA TYR A 279 -6.19 -30.31 8.77
C TYR A 279 -5.44 -28.97 8.82
N LEU A 280 -5.94 -27.95 9.52
CA LEU A 280 -5.30 -26.62 9.55
C LEU A 280 -3.86 -26.67 10.09
N ASP A 281 -3.69 -27.14 11.33
CA ASP A 281 -2.38 -27.30 11.98
C ASP A 281 -1.41 -28.14 11.12
N TYR A 282 -1.90 -29.29 10.64
CA TYR A 282 -1.11 -30.15 9.76
C TYR A 282 -0.67 -29.43 8.47
N THR A 283 -1.56 -28.66 7.84
CA THR A 283 -1.24 -27.90 6.63
C THR A 283 -0.21 -26.82 6.93
N VAL A 284 -0.36 -26.06 8.02
CA VAL A 284 0.62 -25.06 8.46
C VAL A 284 2.00 -25.70 8.65
N SER A 285 2.06 -26.85 9.34
CA SER A 285 3.33 -27.56 9.58
C SER A 285 4.05 -28.05 8.31
N LEU A 286 3.33 -28.21 7.21
CA LEU A 286 3.87 -28.69 5.93
C LEU A 286 4.33 -27.55 5.01
N VAL A 287 3.80 -26.35 5.17
CA VAL A 287 4.16 -25.20 4.33
C VAL A 287 5.58 -24.74 4.68
N LYS A 288 6.44 -24.66 3.67
CA LYS A 288 7.86 -24.27 3.81
C LYS A 288 8.23 -23.05 2.97
N THR A 289 7.44 -22.75 1.94
CA THR A 289 7.65 -21.57 1.11
C THR A 289 7.03 -20.32 1.76
N PRO A 290 7.73 -19.17 1.79
CA PRO A 290 7.22 -17.94 2.40
C PRO A 290 6.08 -17.29 1.60
N GLN A 291 5.80 -17.74 0.37
CA GLN A 291 4.74 -17.19 -0.48
C GLN A 291 3.35 -17.77 -0.16
N VAL A 292 3.28 -18.89 0.57
CA VAL A 292 2.05 -19.61 0.87
C VAL A 292 1.65 -19.37 2.32
N GLU A 293 0.46 -18.85 2.53
CA GLU A 293 -0.18 -18.75 3.84
C GLU A 293 -1.37 -19.73 3.94
N VAL A 294 -1.82 -20.00 5.17
CA VAL A 294 -2.94 -20.93 5.44
C VAL A 294 -4.15 -20.17 5.96
N CYS A 295 -5.33 -20.56 5.47
CA CYS A 295 -6.61 -19.94 5.75
C CYS A 295 -7.61 -20.94 6.33
N ALA A 296 -8.36 -20.55 7.35
CA ALA A 296 -9.52 -21.31 7.79
C ALA A 296 -10.73 -21.05 6.88
N GLN A 297 -11.55 -22.06 6.62
CA GLN A 297 -12.73 -21.93 5.74
C GLN A 297 -13.92 -21.18 6.37
N ASN A 298 -13.92 -21.01 7.70
CA ASN A 298 -14.95 -20.30 8.46
C ASN A 298 -14.46 -20.06 9.91
N ALA A 299 -15.07 -19.11 10.61
CA ALA A 299 -14.95 -18.93 12.05
C ALA A 299 -16.26 -18.41 12.65
N TYR A 300 -16.40 -18.47 13.96
CA TYR A 300 -17.58 -17.98 14.67
C TYR A 300 -17.45 -16.53 15.14
N THR A 301 -18.55 -15.92 15.59
CA THR A 301 -18.63 -14.52 16.08
C THR A 301 -18.18 -14.34 17.54
N LYS A 302 -17.56 -15.37 18.15
CA LYS A 302 -17.01 -15.33 19.51
C LYS A 302 -15.66 -16.05 19.57
N GLY A 303 -14.70 -15.52 20.35
CA GLY A 303 -13.37 -16.13 20.54
C GLY A 303 -13.38 -17.40 21.40
N SER A 304 -14.36 -17.56 22.29
CA SER A 304 -14.60 -18.77 23.08
C SER A 304 -16.04 -18.81 23.61
N GLY A 305 -16.48 -19.98 24.09
CA GLY A 305 -17.77 -20.13 24.75
C GLY A 305 -18.45 -21.47 24.48
N ALA A 306 -19.73 -21.57 24.85
CA ALA A 306 -20.55 -22.77 24.67
C ALA A 306 -21.13 -22.85 23.25
N PHE A 307 -20.25 -23.02 22.25
CA PHE A 307 -20.60 -23.10 20.82
C PHE A 307 -20.09 -24.40 20.21
N THR A 308 -20.71 -25.53 20.59
CA THR A 308 -20.27 -26.86 20.18
C THR A 308 -20.24 -27.00 18.65
N GLY A 309 -19.07 -27.37 18.11
CA GLY A 309 -18.87 -27.59 16.67
C GLY A 309 -18.31 -26.39 15.91
N GLU A 310 -18.31 -25.20 16.53
CA GLU A 310 -17.71 -24.00 15.94
C GLU A 310 -16.19 -23.94 16.14
N ILE A 311 -15.53 -23.15 15.30
CA ILE A 311 -14.09 -22.86 15.36
C ILE A 311 -13.91 -21.38 15.68
N SER A 312 -13.04 -21.07 16.64
CA SER A 312 -12.76 -19.69 17.01
C SER A 312 -11.58 -19.09 16.25
N VAL A 313 -11.60 -17.77 16.10
CA VAL A 313 -10.50 -17.00 15.51
C VAL A 313 -9.19 -17.16 16.30
N ASP A 314 -9.28 -17.35 17.62
CA ASP A 314 -8.11 -17.59 18.48
C ASP A 314 -7.49 -18.97 18.21
N GLN A 315 -8.31 -20.01 18.04
CA GLN A 315 -7.83 -21.35 17.67
C GLN A 315 -7.15 -21.37 16.30
N ILE A 316 -7.69 -20.61 15.33
CA ILE A 316 -7.10 -20.49 13.99
C ILE A 316 -5.70 -19.88 14.07
N LYS A 317 -5.54 -18.81 14.86
CA LYS A 317 -4.23 -18.18 15.09
C LYS A 317 -3.26 -19.07 15.85
N ASP A 318 -3.75 -19.78 16.87
CA ASP A 318 -2.94 -20.66 17.71
C ASP A 318 -2.22 -21.74 16.88
N VAL A 319 -2.93 -22.31 15.90
CA VAL A 319 -2.34 -23.29 14.95
C VAL A 319 -1.52 -22.67 13.82
N GLY A 320 -1.34 -21.34 13.82
CA GLY A 320 -0.47 -20.62 12.89
C GLY A 320 -1.10 -20.22 11.55
N ALA A 321 -2.42 -20.38 11.37
CA ALA A 321 -3.10 -19.83 10.21
C ALA A 321 -3.31 -18.32 10.35
N THR A 322 -3.18 -17.58 9.25
CA THR A 322 -3.18 -16.11 9.23
C THR A 322 -4.42 -15.52 8.57
N TRP A 323 -5.19 -16.35 7.85
CA TRP A 323 -6.39 -15.95 7.11
C TRP A 323 -7.65 -16.70 7.55
N VAL A 324 -8.81 -16.10 7.31
CA VAL A 324 -10.11 -16.79 7.37
C VAL A 324 -11.01 -16.36 6.20
N LEU A 325 -11.66 -17.33 5.56
CA LEU A 325 -12.70 -17.12 4.55
C LEU A 325 -14.05 -16.95 5.25
N LEU A 326 -14.75 -15.86 4.96
CA LEU A 326 -16.04 -15.52 5.57
C LEU A 326 -17.04 -15.11 4.51
N GLY A 327 -18.31 -15.47 4.71
CA GLY A 327 -19.39 -15.13 3.77
C GLY A 327 -19.37 -15.94 2.48
N HIS A 328 -18.68 -17.08 2.43
CA HIS A 328 -18.72 -17.96 1.24
C HIS A 328 -20.15 -18.33 0.89
N SER A 329 -20.47 -18.40 -0.40
CA SER A 329 -21.82 -18.65 -0.92
C SER A 329 -22.50 -19.89 -0.31
N GLU A 330 -21.76 -20.98 -0.12
CA GLU A 330 -22.26 -22.21 0.53
C GLU A 330 -22.68 -21.96 1.99
N ARG A 331 -22.00 -21.06 2.72
CA ARG A 331 -22.36 -20.70 4.09
C ARG A 331 -23.63 -19.84 4.12
N ARG A 332 -23.73 -18.88 3.20
CA ARG A 332 -24.92 -18.02 3.05
C ARG A 332 -26.16 -18.82 2.66
N THR A 333 -26.01 -19.80 1.77
CA THR A 333 -27.14 -20.54 1.19
C THR A 333 -27.50 -21.82 1.94
N LEU A 334 -26.53 -22.64 2.35
CA LEU A 334 -26.80 -23.92 3.01
C LEU A 334 -26.92 -23.78 4.52
N PHE A 335 -26.24 -22.79 5.09
CA PHE A 335 -26.20 -22.55 6.54
C PHE A 335 -26.86 -21.23 6.95
N ASN A 336 -27.49 -20.53 6.00
CA ASN A 336 -28.30 -19.33 6.22
C ASN A 336 -27.54 -18.20 6.96
N GLU A 337 -26.25 -18.03 6.68
CA GLU A 337 -25.49 -16.91 7.25
C GLU A 337 -25.90 -15.58 6.60
N SER A 338 -26.51 -14.68 7.39
CA SER A 338 -26.96 -13.36 6.93
C SER A 338 -25.80 -12.39 6.72
N ASP A 339 -26.07 -11.28 6.03
CA ASP A 339 -25.08 -10.22 5.77
C ASP A 339 -24.55 -9.62 7.08
N GLU A 340 -25.43 -9.42 8.07
CA GLU A 340 -25.07 -8.92 9.41
C GLU A 340 -24.22 -9.93 10.18
N PHE A 341 -24.57 -11.22 10.12
CA PHE A 341 -23.82 -12.26 10.81
C PHE A 341 -22.41 -12.41 10.23
N VAL A 342 -22.27 -12.34 8.90
CA VAL A 342 -20.97 -12.30 8.24
C VAL A 342 -20.18 -11.06 8.67
N ALA A 343 -20.80 -9.88 8.71
CA ALA A 343 -20.14 -8.65 9.13
C ALA A 343 -19.60 -8.73 10.57
N GLU A 344 -20.34 -9.34 11.50
CA GLU A 344 -19.87 -9.58 12.87
C GLU A 344 -18.65 -10.49 12.91
N LYS A 345 -18.63 -11.56 12.10
CA LYS A 345 -17.46 -12.46 11.99
C LYS A 345 -16.25 -11.72 11.44
N VAL A 346 -16.44 -10.91 10.39
CA VAL A 346 -15.35 -10.13 9.76
C VAL A 346 -14.74 -9.19 10.79
N LYS A 347 -15.58 -8.45 11.51
CA LYS A 347 -15.13 -7.55 12.58
C LYS A 347 -14.29 -8.28 13.63
N LEU A 348 -14.79 -9.39 14.17
CA LEU A 348 -14.07 -10.13 15.21
C LEU A 348 -12.75 -10.72 14.70
N ALA A 349 -12.72 -11.26 13.48
CA ALA A 349 -11.52 -11.81 12.88
C ALA A 349 -10.41 -10.75 12.76
N LEU A 350 -10.76 -9.55 12.28
CA LEU A 350 -9.83 -8.43 12.14
C LEU A 350 -9.37 -7.90 13.50
N GLU A 351 -10.28 -7.73 14.48
CA GLU A 351 -9.94 -7.32 15.85
C GLU A 351 -8.99 -8.32 16.53
N SER A 352 -9.09 -9.60 16.15
CA SER A 352 -8.21 -10.67 16.62
C SER A 352 -6.89 -10.73 15.84
N GLY A 353 -6.71 -9.94 14.78
CA GLY A 353 -5.48 -9.89 13.98
C GLY A 353 -5.36 -10.95 12.89
N LEU A 354 -6.47 -11.62 12.52
CA LEU A 354 -6.53 -12.41 11.30
C LEU A 354 -6.81 -11.50 10.10
N LYS A 355 -6.33 -11.91 8.94
CA LYS A 355 -6.73 -11.34 7.64
C LYS A 355 -7.97 -12.06 7.13
N VAL A 356 -8.80 -11.39 6.32
CA VAL A 356 -10.10 -11.91 5.90
C VAL A 356 -10.22 -11.96 4.38
N ILE A 357 -10.60 -13.14 3.86
CA ILE A 357 -11.16 -13.27 2.51
C ILE A 357 -12.69 -13.16 2.67
N LEU A 358 -13.27 -12.05 2.24
CA LEU A 358 -14.70 -11.78 2.30
C LEU A 358 -15.36 -12.17 0.98
N ALA A 359 -16.16 -13.23 0.99
CA ALA A 359 -16.89 -13.65 -0.20
C ALA A 359 -18.25 -12.92 -0.32
N ILE A 360 -18.52 -12.47 -1.54
CA ILE A 360 -19.75 -11.80 -1.98
C ILE A 360 -20.17 -12.32 -3.36
N GLY A 361 -21.42 -12.12 -3.73
CA GLY A 361 -21.92 -12.48 -5.05
C GLY A 361 -23.42 -12.71 -5.08
N GLU A 362 -23.95 -12.71 -6.30
CA GLU A 362 -25.36 -12.84 -6.62
C GLU A 362 -25.72 -14.26 -7.10
N THR A 363 -26.97 -14.66 -6.88
CA THR A 363 -27.56 -15.88 -7.42
C THR A 363 -27.89 -15.74 -8.91
N LEU A 364 -28.14 -16.87 -9.59
CA LEU A 364 -28.55 -16.86 -11.00
C LEU A 364 -29.80 -15.99 -11.25
N GLU A 365 -30.77 -16.06 -10.34
CA GLU A 365 -32.02 -15.31 -10.47
C GLU A 365 -31.81 -13.81 -10.24
N GLU A 366 -30.92 -13.44 -9.31
CA GLU A 366 -30.50 -12.04 -9.10
C GLU A 366 -29.73 -11.50 -10.32
N ARG A 367 -28.87 -12.31 -10.94
CA ARG A 367 -28.19 -11.94 -12.20
C ARG A 367 -29.20 -11.71 -13.33
N LYS A 368 -30.13 -12.65 -13.53
CA LYS A 368 -31.18 -12.55 -14.58
C LYS A 368 -32.10 -11.34 -14.40
N THR A 369 -32.32 -10.93 -13.16
CA THR A 369 -33.16 -9.76 -12.84
C THR A 369 -32.38 -8.44 -12.81
N GLY A 370 -31.07 -8.47 -13.12
CA GLY A 370 -30.24 -7.27 -13.24
C GLY A 370 -29.95 -6.58 -11.90
N VAL A 371 -29.92 -7.32 -10.80
CA VAL A 371 -29.70 -6.76 -9.45
C VAL A 371 -28.32 -7.11 -8.85
N THR A 372 -27.38 -7.62 -9.66
CA THR A 372 -26.02 -7.98 -9.26
C THR A 372 -25.35 -6.91 -8.39
N ASP A 373 -25.30 -5.66 -8.87
CA ASP A 373 -24.64 -4.57 -8.14
C ASP A 373 -25.32 -4.32 -6.80
N LYS A 374 -26.67 -4.29 -6.75
CA LYS A 374 -27.42 -4.10 -5.51
C LYS A 374 -27.17 -5.19 -4.48
N VAL A 375 -26.98 -6.44 -4.92
CA VAL A 375 -26.67 -7.57 -4.04
C VAL A 375 -25.26 -7.41 -3.46
N ASN A 376 -24.27 -7.13 -4.31
CA ASN A 376 -22.89 -6.92 -3.88
C ASN A 376 -22.77 -5.71 -2.93
N GLU A 377 -23.41 -4.59 -3.26
CA GLU A 377 -23.47 -3.39 -2.43
C GLU A 377 -24.14 -3.68 -1.08
N ARG A 378 -25.26 -4.44 -1.04
CA ARG A 378 -25.93 -4.84 0.21
C ARG A 378 -24.99 -5.63 1.12
N GLN A 379 -24.33 -6.65 0.55
CA GLN A 379 -23.41 -7.53 1.27
C GLN A 379 -22.19 -6.76 1.81
N LEU A 380 -21.60 -5.88 0.99
CA LEU A 380 -20.47 -5.04 1.40
C LEU A 380 -20.88 -3.98 2.42
N SER A 381 -22.04 -3.35 2.26
CA SER A 381 -22.57 -2.33 3.18
C SER A 381 -22.70 -2.86 4.60
N ALA A 382 -23.10 -4.12 4.78
CA ALA A 382 -23.19 -4.73 6.10
C ALA A 382 -21.82 -4.74 6.81
N VAL A 383 -20.74 -5.08 6.08
CA VAL A 383 -19.37 -5.07 6.61
C VAL A 383 -18.86 -3.65 6.85
N ILE A 384 -19.07 -2.73 5.88
CA ILE A 384 -18.65 -1.32 5.97
C ILE A 384 -19.27 -0.59 7.18
N LYS A 385 -20.46 -0.99 7.61
CA LYS A 385 -21.10 -0.45 8.82
C LYS A 385 -20.32 -0.78 10.09
N LEU A 386 -19.66 -1.94 10.14
CA LEU A 386 -18.96 -2.43 11.33
C LEU A 386 -17.43 -2.25 11.25
N VAL A 387 -16.87 -2.17 10.04
CA VAL A 387 -15.42 -2.17 9.79
C VAL A 387 -15.03 -1.04 8.84
N LYS A 388 -14.12 -0.18 9.30
CA LYS A 388 -13.59 0.96 8.52
C LYS A 388 -12.16 0.74 8.01
N ASP A 389 -11.35 -0.03 8.72
CA ASP A 389 -10.02 -0.43 8.26
C ASP A 389 -10.12 -1.70 7.39
N TRP A 390 -9.78 -1.56 6.12
CA TRP A 390 -9.83 -2.62 5.11
C TRP A 390 -8.43 -3.15 4.72
N SER A 391 -7.37 -2.73 5.43
CA SER A 391 -5.99 -3.11 5.13
C SER A 391 -5.74 -4.62 5.12
N ASN A 392 -6.54 -5.38 5.88
CA ASN A 392 -6.44 -6.84 6.00
C ASN A 392 -7.65 -7.57 5.39
N ILE A 393 -8.38 -6.95 4.46
CA ILE A 393 -9.51 -7.55 3.74
C ILE A 393 -9.14 -7.78 2.27
N VAL A 394 -9.55 -8.94 1.75
CA VAL A 394 -9.61 -9.26 0.32
C VAL A 394 -11.04 -9.63 -0.02
N ILE A 395 -11.60 -9.07 -1.09
CA ILE A 395 -12.94 -9.42 -1.55
C ILE A 395 -12.81 -10.58 -2.54
N ALA A 396 -13.60 -11.63 -2.37
CA ALA A 396 -13.82 -12.65 -3.38
C ALA A 396 -15.23 -12.47 -3.98
N TYR A 397 -15.30 -11.95 -5.20
CA TYR A 397 -16.54 -11.91 -5.96
C TYR A 397 -16.78 -13.28 -6.61
N GLU A 398 -17.79 -13.99 -6.10
CA GLU A 398 -18.17 -15.33 -6.52
C GLU A 398 -19.61 -15.31 -7.06
N PRO A 399 -19.82 -15.12 -8.38
CA PRO A 399 -21.15 -15.28 -8.95
C PRO A 399 -21.63 -16.70 -8.66
N VAL A 400 -22.68 -16.85 -7.85
CA VAL A 400 -23.06 -18.15 -7.26
C VAL A 400 -23.41 -19.16 -8.37
N TRP A 401 -23.92 -18.66 -9.50
CA TRP A 401 -24.24 -19.45 -10.68
C TRP A 401 -23.01 -20.02 -11.42
N ALA A 402 -21.81 -19.50 -11.17
CA ALA A 402 -20.55 -19.96 -11.75
C ALA A 402 -19.80 -20.96 -10.86
N ILE A 403 -20.30 -21.27 -9.65
CA ILE A 403 -19.58 -22.09 -8.68
C ILE A 403 -19.84 -23.58 -8.97
N GLY A 404 -18.81 -24.29 -9.44
CA GLY A 404 -18.87 -25.75 -9.62
C GLY A 404 -19.75 -26.22 -10.79
N THR A 405 -20.31 -25.29 -11.58
CA THR A 405 -21.15 -25.59 -12.75
C THR A 405 -20.35 -25.79 -14.03
N GLY A 406 -19.06 -25.40 -14.04
CA GLY A 406 -18.23 -25.37 -15.25
C GLY A 406 -18.55 -24.18 -16.17
N LEU A 407 -19.56 -23.37 -15.83
CA LEU A 407 -19.86 -22.10 -16.49
C LEU A 407 -19.06 -21.01 -15.76
N ALA A 408 -18.04 -20.46 -16.42
CA ALA A 408 -17.36 -19.28 -15.93
C ALA A 408 -18.01 -18.02 -16.52
N ALA A 409 -18.04 -16.93 -15.75
CA ALA A 409 -18.28 -15.61 -16.31
C ALA A 409 -17.19 -15.30 -17.34
N THR A 410 -17.55 -14.50 -18.36
CA THR A 410 -16.52 -14.00 -19.27
C THR A 410 -15.56 -13.07 -18.52
N PRO A 411 -14.30 -12.96 -18.95
CA PRO A 411 -13.38 -11.99 -18.36
C PRO A 411 -13.93 -10.56 -18.38
N GLU A 412 -14.75 -10.21 -19.36
CA GLU A 412 -15.44 -8.93 -19.50
C GLU A 412 -16.51 -8.74 -18.41
N ASP A 413 -17.37 -9.75 -18.18
CA ASP A 413 -18.39 -9.71 -17.12
C ASP A 413 -17.76 -9.55 -15.73
N ALA A 414 -16.68 -10.28 -15.48
CA ALA A 414 -15.95 -10.20 -14.21
C ALA A 414 -15.31 -8.82 -14.03
N GLN A 415 -14.66 -8.30 -15.07
CA GLN A 415 -14.06 -6.97 -15.07
C GLN A 415 -15.10 -5.87 -14.82
N GLU A 416 -16.26 -5.94 -15.47
CA GLU A 416 -17.36 -4.98 -15.24
C GLU A 416 -17.82 -5.01 -13.78
N THR A 417 -18.09 -6.20 -13.24
CA THR A 417 -18.59 -6.34 -11.87
C THR A 417 -17.55 -5.89 -10.84
N HIS A 418 -16.27 -6.24 -11.04
CA HIS A 418 -15.18 -5.80 -10.16
C HIS A 418 -15.00 -4.28 -10.19
N LYS A 419 -15.10 -3.66 -11.37
CA LYS A 419 -15.07 -2.20 -11.50
C LYS A 419 -16.22 -1.54 -10.75
N ASN A 420 -17.42 -2.12 -10.80
CA ASN A 420 -18.57 -1.61 -10.04
C ASN A 420 -18.35 -1.74 -8.52
N ILE A 421 -17.84 -2.89 -8.06
CA ILE A 421 -17.45 -3.09 -6.65
C ILE A 421 -16.41 -2.05 -6.23
N ARG A 422 -15.35 -1.83 -7.02
CA ARG A 422 -14.31 -0.84 -6.70
C ARG A 422 -14.87 0.58 -6.67
N THR A 423 -15.75 0.92 -7.60
CA THR A 423 -16.47 2.22 -7.64
C THR A 423 -17.30 2.42 -6.37
N PHE A 424 -18.00 1.38 -5.92
CA PHE A 424 -18.75 1.40 -4.67
C PHE A 424 -17.83 1.58 -3.45
N LEU A 425 -16.72 0.85 -3.36
CA LEU A 425 -15.74 1.03 -2.29
C LEU A 425 -15.17 2.45 -2.28
N LYS A 426 -14.87 3.02 -3.46
CA LYS A 426 -14.36 4.38 -3.61
C LYS A 426 -15.34 5.40 -3.03
N LYS A 427 -16.63 5.21 -3.30
CA LYS A 427 -17.72 6.05 -2.77
C LYS A 427 -17.85 5.95 -1.25
N GLU A 428 -17.77 4.75 -0.68
CA GLU A 428 -18.08 4.51 0.74
C GLU A 428 -16.86 4.61 1.68
N LEU A 429 -15.65 4.35 1.17
CA LEU A 429 -14.41 4.24 1.96
C LEU A 429 -13.28 5.14 1.44
N GLY A 430 -13.46 5.79 0.29
CA GLY A 430 -12.47 6.67 -0.32
C GLY A 430 -11.50 5.96 -1.27
N ASP A 431 -10.81 6.78 -2.08
CA ASP A 431 -9.92 6.34 -3.16
C ASP A 431 -8.81 5.40 -2.70
N GLU A 432 -8.14 5.71 -1.60
CA GLU A 432 -6.99 4.94 -1.12
C GLU A 432 -7.37 3.50 -0.75
N VAL A 433 -8.48 3.34 -0.01
CA VAL A 433 -8.97 2.01 0.39
C VAL A 433 -9.43 1.22 -0.84
N ALA A 434 -10.14 1.86 -1.77
CA ALA A 434 -10.63 1.22 -2.97
C ALA A 434 -9.47 0.76 -3.89
N GLU A 435 -8.41 1.55 -4.02
CA GLU A 435 -7.25 1.20 -4.84
C GLU A 435 -6.34 0.17 -4.16
N ALA A 436 -6.30 0.10 -2.83
CA ALA A 436 -5.53 -0.90 -2.11
C ALA A 436 -6.24 -2.26 -1.99
N THR A 437 -7.59 -2.28 -1.96
CA THR A 437 -8.38 -3.50 -1.76
C THR A 437 -8.29 -4.41 -2.98
N ARG A 438 -7.90 -5.67 -2.76
CA ARG A 438 -7.86 -6.71 -3.79
C ARG A 438 -9.24 -7.33 -3.98
N ILE A 439 -9.67 -7.47 -5.24
CA ILE A 439 -10.95 -8.08 -5.64
C ILE A 439 -10.66 -9.30 -6.51
N LEU A 440 -10.91 -10.49 -5.97
CA LEU A 440 -10.69 -11.78 -6.60
C LEU A 440 -11.92 -12.25 -7.35
N TYR A 441 -11.72 -12.98 -8.43
CA TYR A 441 -12.77 -13.69 -9.13
C TYR A 441 -12.87 -15.16 -8.65
N GLY A 442 -14.06 -15.62 -8.26
CA GLY A 442 -14.28 -16.97 -7.71
C GLY A 442 -15.15 -17.93 -8.54
N GLY A 443 -15.44 -17.62 -9.81
CA GLY A 443 -16.34 -18.44 -10.65
C GLY A 443 -15.64 -19.44 -11.59
N SER A 444 -15.52 -20.71 -11.20
CA SER A 444 -14.96 -21.77 -12.07
C SER A 444 -13.59 -21.45 -12.72
N ALA A 445 -12.74 -20.70 -12.01
CA ALA A 445 -11.36 -20.44 -12.42
C ALA A 445 -10.55 -21.75 -12.49
N ASN A 446 -9.78 -21.94 -13.56
CA ASN A 446 -8.96 -23.11 -13.83
C ASN A 446 -7.71 -22.73 -14.65
N GLY A 447 -6.75 -23.66 -14.80
CA GLY A 447 -5.49 -23.38 -15.49
C GLY A 447 -5.64 -22.94 -16.96
N LYS A 448 -6.77 -23.27 -17.61
CA LYS A 448 -7.02 -22.88 -19.01
C LYS A 448 -7.56 -21.45 -19.14
N ASN A 449 -8.43 -21.00 -18.23
CA ASN A 449 -9.07 -19.69 -18.34
C ASN A 449 -8.38 -18.60 -17.51
N ALA A 450 -7.61 -18.93 -16.47
CA ALA A 450 -6.93 -17.94 -15.65
C ALA A 450 -6.10 -16.91 -16.46
N PRO A 451 -5.35 -17.31 -17.52
CA PRO A 451 -4.61 -16.36 -18.34
C PRO A 451 -5.48 -15.32 -19.06
N SER A 452 -6.75 -15.62 -19.37
CA SER A 452 -7.63 -14.66 -20.07
C SER A 452 -8.07 -13.48 -19.20
N PHE A 453 -7.81 -13.53 -17.89
CA PHE A 453 -8.08 -12.44 -16.96
C PHE A 453 -6.83 -11.58 -16.70
N LYS A 454 -5.68 -11.89 -17.35
CA LYS A 454 -4.40 -11.21 -17.11
C LYS A 454 -4.50 -9.70 -17.30
N ASP A 455 -5.18 -9.26 -18.35
CA ASP A 455 -5.28 -7.84 -18.74
C ASP A 455 -6.52 -7.12 -18.17
N LYS A 456 -7.19 -7.70 -17.17
CA LYS A 456 -8.36 -7.10 -16.52
C LYS A 456 -7.91 -6.28 -15.29
N PRO A 457 -7.95 -4.94 -15.35
CA PRO A 457 -7.31 -4.07 -14.35
C PRO A 457 -7.94 -4.15 -12.94
N ASP A 458 -9.21 -4.53 -12.83
CA ASP A 458 -9.92 -4.62 -11.56
C ASP A 458 -9.99 -6.05 -11.00
N VAL A 459 -9.50 -7.04 -11.75
CA VAL A 459 -9.39 -8.43 -11.29
C VAL A 459 -8.02 -8.61 -10.66
N ASP A 460 -7.94 -8.79 -9.35
CA ASP A 460 -6.67 -8.82 -8.61
C ASP A 460 -6.21 -10.24 -8.27
N GLY A 461 -6.92 -11.25 -8.75
CA GLY A 461 -6.69 -12.61 -8.29
C GLY A 461 -7.85 -13.56 -8.47
N PHE A 462 -7.72 -14.74 -7.86
CA PHE A 462 -8.72 -15.79 -7.92
C PHE A 462 -8.99 -16.41 -6.55
N LEU A 463 -10.25 -16.81 -6.32
CA LEU A 463 -10.61 -17.77 -5.28
C LEU A 463 -11.00 -19.09 -5.96
N VAL A 464 -10.11 -20.07 -5.90
CA VAL A 464 -10.16 -21.30 -6.70
C VAL A 464 -10.75 -22.44 -5.88
N GLY A 465 -11.86 -23.01 -6.34
CA GLY A 465 -12.45 -24.22 -5.76
C GLY A 465 -11.75 -25.50 -6.21
N GLY A 466 -12.42 -26.33 -7.03
CA GLY A 466 -11.94 -27.68 -7.37
C GLY A 466 -10.57 -27.75 -8.07
N ALA A 467 -10.15 -26.71 -8.79
CA ALA A 467 -8.82 -26.67 -9.40
C ALA A 467 -7.69 -26.50 -8.37
N SER A 468 -7.97 -26.01 -7.16
CA SER A 468 -6.98 -25.89 -6.07
C SER A 468 -6.48 -27.24 -5.55
N LEU A 469 -7.23 -28.31 -5.81
CA LEU A 469 -6.87 -29.68 -5.42
C LEU A 469 -5.98 -30.38 -6.46
N LYS A 470 -5.67 -29.71 -7.57
CA LYS A 470 -5.05 -30.30 -8.77
C LYS A 470 -3.71 -29.63 -9.10
N PRO A 471 -2.86 -30.28 -9.93
CA PRO A 471 -1.62 -29.68 -10.41
C PRO A 471 -1.81 -28.30 -11.05
N GLU A 472 -2.91 -28.11 -11.78
CA GLU A 472 -3.23 -26.86 -12.50
C GLU A 472 -3.39 -25.63 -11.59
N PHE A 473 -3.45 -25.81 -10.26
CA PHE A 473 -3.42 -24.68 -9.33
C PHE A 473 -2.13 -23.86 -9.45
N VAL A 474 -0.99 -24.52 -9.74
CA VAL A 474 0.29 -23.83 -9.98
C VAL A 474 0.22 -23.00 -11.27
N ASP A 475 -0.46 -23.49 -12.29
CA ASP A 475 -0.67 -22.75 -13.54
C ASP A 475 -1.50 -21.47 -13.31
N ILE A 476 -2.49 -21.54 -12.40
CA ILE A 476 -3.30 -20.37 -12.01
C ILE A 476 -2.45 -19.35 -11.22
N ILE A 477 -1.62 -19.82 -10.28
CA ILE A 477 -0.69 -18.96 -9.50
C ILE A 477 0.25 -18.17 -10.43
N ASN A 478 0.67 -18.80 -11.52
CA ASN A 478 1.62 -18.25 -12.50
C ASN A 478 0.93 -17.58 -13.70
N SER A 479 -0.39 -17.41 -13.71
CA SER A 479 -1.13 -17.00 -14.91
C SER A 479 -0.88 -15.56 -15.36
N ARG A 480 -0.15 -14.76 -14.56
CA ARG A 480 0.24 -13.38 -14.89
C ARG A 480 1.70 -13.22 -15.34
N GLN A 481 2.47 -14.32 -15.35
CA GLN A 481 3.83 -14.31 -15.88
C GLN A 481 3.87 -13.91 -17.35
#